data_AF-A0A958LHS6-F1
#
_entry.id   AF-A0A958LHS6-F1
#
_cell.length_a   1.000
_cell.length_b   1.000
_cell.length_c   1.000
_cell.angle_alpha   90.00
_cell.angle_beta   90.00
_cell.angle_gamma   90.00
#
_symmetry.space_group_name_H-M   'P 1'
#
loop_
_entity.id
_entity.type
_entity.pdbx_description
1 polymer ?
#
loop_
_entity_poly.entity_id
_entity_poly.type
_entity_poly.pdbx_seq_one_letter_code
_entity_poly.pdbx_strand_id
1 'polypeptide(L)'
;MKKTSFAYWIKLKAFSNLFKLTFFMGSLIVGLIVYQNCTNVKLSRPQVFTQAKLGGDFCSLPPSAAGENVNFIFVLDMSGSNLYRDGAINQGTDVEGLRFDVVDSFLEEECLEKYNNKRFAVVGFSDEILNLDQGMGCDGTALTEDINIVRDQIQTLREIQNKVIADNLPELDSRNPLSQTYYKKAFDCVNGIIEDQLKSQEEEDRKGFTYFNFLLTDGAPTDENSLGLNINLGNVDQAIQAFNTFFGPALDRFQELTNEIAGGGRIQPVLYGADRLNELKKRLAQGVLSEIANRGDSQVKSIDQIQELRLCDLLKSGLRQPYVVKKFGVINLTARMDRGYLKADSDMDGWVDEVEVSMGFDPTQRRSQVGGNEIIDSLCFGVSAQECQVRNNCGASNLLGINACDIEAFGLK
;
A
#
# COMPACT_ATOMS: atom_id res chain seq x y z
N MET A 1 8.04 2.99 -51.14
CA MET A 1 9.33 2.89 -50.42
C MET A 1 9.40 3.96 -49.33
N LYS A 2 9.21 3.57 -48.06
CA LYS A 2 9.64 4.35 -46.88
C LYS A 2 10.10 3.33 -45.83
N LYS A 3 11.40 3.09 -45.76
CA LYS A 3 12.07 2.29 -44.72
C LYS A 3 12.62 3.26 -43.67
N THR A 4 11.87 3.49 -42.60
CA THR A 4 12.39 4.13 -41.38
C THR A 4 11.46 3.82 -40.21
N SER A 5 11.90 3.01 -39.23
CA SER A 5 11.69 3.30 -37.79
C SER A 5 12.26 2.25 -36.82
N PHE A 6 12.70 1.07 -37.25
CA PHE A 6 13.15 0.04 -36.29
C PHE A 6 14.49 0.37 -35.60
N ALA A 7 15.38 1.12 -36.26
CA ALA A 7 16.69 1.48 -35.71
C ALA A 7 16.64 2.55 -34.60
N TYR A 8 15.56 3.33 -34.51
CA TYR A 8 15.43 4.41 -33.51
C TYR A 8 15.03 3.87 -32.13
N TRP A 9 14.24 2.79 -32.11
CA TRP A 9 13.75 2.17 -30.87
C TRP A 9 14.85 1.42 -30.10
N ILE A 10 15.80 0.79 -30.80
CA ILE A 10 16.92 0.07 -30.18
C ILE A 10 17.91 1.04 -29.50
N LYS A 11 18.09 2.25 -30.06
CA LYS A 11 18.98 3.27 -29.47
C LYS A 11 18.43 3.86 -28.17
N LEU A 12 17.11 4.04 -28.04
CA LEU A 12 16.48 4.57 -26.83
C LEU A 12 16.53 3.58 -25.65
N LYS A 13 16.38 2.27 -25.91
CA LYS A 13 16.47 1.24 -24.87
C LYS A 13 17.89 1.06 -24.33
N ALA A 14 18.91 1.17 -25.19
CA ALA A 14 20.30 1.14 -24.77
C ALA A 14 20.68 2.37 -23.91
N PHE A 15 20.16 3.56 -24.24
CA PHE A 15 20.41 4.78 -23.47
C PHE A 15 19.79 4.74 -22.07
N SER A 16 18.56 4.21 -21.94
CA SER A 16 17.89 4.02 -20.64
C SER A 16 18.66 3.07 -19.72
N ASN A 17 19.19 1.97 -20.25
CA ASN A 17 19.95 1.01 -19.44
C ASN A 17 21.31 1.55 -19.04
N LEU A 18 21.96 2.36 -19.88
CA LEU A 18 23.21 3.04 -19.55
C LEU A 18 23.02 4.11 -18.47
N PHE A 19 21.89 4.83 -18.50
CA PHE A 19 21.53 5.86 -17.51
C PHE A 19 21.20 5.23 -16.14
N LYS A 20 20.51 4.09 -16.12
CA LYS A 20 20.25 3.33 -14.89
C LYS A 20 21.54 2.78 -14.27
N LEU A 21 22.47 2.29 -15.10
CA LEU A 21 23.77 1.77 -14.64
C LEU A 21 24.65 2.88 -14.03
N THR A 22 24.66 4.06 -14.66
CA THR A 22 25.42 5.22 -14.17
C THR A 22 24.81 5.83 -12.90
N PHE A 23 23.48 5.85 -12.78
CA PHE A 23 22.83 6.31 -11.54
C PHE A 23 23.07 5.35 -10.37
N PHE A 24 23.04 4.03 -10.61
CA PHE A 24 23.33 3.01 -9.57
C PHE A 24 24.80 3.03 -9.15
N MET A 25 25.74 3.21 -10.09
CA MET A 25 27.16 3.39 -9.77
C MET A 25 27.41 4.69 -9.00
N GLY A 26 26.74 5.79 -9.40
CA GLY A 26 26.87 7.08 -8.72
C GLY A 26 26.40 7.06 -7.27
N SER A 27 25.26 6.43 -6.97
CA SER A 27 24.76 6.30 -5.60
C SER A 27 25.54 5.28 -4.76
N LEU A 28 26.13 4.25 -5.37
CA LEU A 28 27.07 3.35 -4.69
C LEU A 28 28.36 4.09 -4.28
N ILE A 29 28.90 4.94 -5.16
CA ILE A 29 30.10 5.74 -4.90
C ILE A 29 29.83 6.77 -3.80
N VAL A 30 28.70 7.49 -3.84
CA VAL A 30 28.32 8.44 -2.78
C VAL A 30 28.07 7.71 -1.44
N GLY A 31 27.46 6.52 -1.46
CA GLY A 31 27.31 5.68 -0.28
C GLY A 31 28.64 5.22 0.33
N LEU A 32 29.62 4.87 -0.50
CA LEU A 32 30.97 4.47 -0.07
C LEU A 32 31.80 5.64 0.50
N ILE A 33 31.55 6.88 0.05
CA ILE A 33 32.26 8.08 0.54
C ILE A 33 31.73 8.51 1.93
N VAL A 34 30.44 8.33 2.22
CA VAL A 34 29.85 8.75 3.51
C VAL A 34 30.15 7.79 4.67
N TYR A 35 30.52 6.54 4.39
CA TYR A 35 30.84 5.51 5.41
C TYR A 35 32.32 5.46 5.85
N GLN A 36 33.18 6.39 5.42
CA GLN A 36 34.62 6.37 5.70
C GLN A 36 35.04 6.60 7.17
N ASN A 37 34.10 6.81 8.10
CA ASN A 37 34.39 7.09 9.52
C ASN A 37 34.11 5.91 10.48
N CYS A 38 33.95 4.67 9.99
CA CYS A 38 33.71 3.48 10.83
C CYS A 38 34.96 2.60 11.06
N THR A 39 36.16 3.16 10.99
CA THR A 39 37.47 2.46 10.95
C THR A 39 37.96 1.80 12.24
N ASN A 40 37.08 1.42 13.18
CA ASN A 40 37.55 0.80 14.45
C ASN A 40 36.58 -0.21 15.08
N VAL A 41 35.90 -1.03 14.27
CA VAL A 41 35.04 -2.10 14.79
C VAL A 41 35.75 -3.44 14.69
N LYS A 42 36.22 -3.97 15.83
CA LYS A 42 36.66 -5.37 15.94
C LYS A 42 35.48 -6.28 15.63
N LEU A 43 35.63 -7.14 14.62
CA LEU A 43 34.66 -8.18 14.28
C LEU A 43 34.52 -9.17 15.45
N SER A 44 33.47 -8.99 16.26
CA SER A 44 33.00 -10.05 17.15
C SER A 44 32.10 -10.99 16.36
N ARG A 45 32.16 -12.29 16.67
CA ARG A 45 31.26 -13.28 16.04
C ARG A 45 29.81 -12.87 16.33
N PRO A 46 28.98 -12.57 15.32
CA PRO A 46 27.58 -12.29 15.59
C PRO A 46 26.90 -13.56 16.10
N GLN A 47 26.05 -13.37 17.11
CA GLN A 47 25.05 -14.37 17.47
C GLN A 47 24.16 -14.61 16.26
N VAL A 48 23.89 -15.88 15.99
CA VAL A 48 22.97 -16.32 14.93
C VAL A 48 21.59 -15.72 15.25
N PHE A 49 21.16 -14.72 14.48
CA PHE A 49 19.78 -14.25 14.52
C PHE A 49 18.90 -15.31 13.86
N THR A 50 18.05 -15.95 14.67
CA THR A 50 17.00 -16.85 14.21
C THR A 50 16.00 -16.07 13.36
N GLN A 51 15.70 -16.62 12.17
CA GLN A 51 14.69 -16.22 11.19
C GLN A 51 13.63 -15.24 11.72
N ALA A 52 13.86 -13.95 11.50
CA ALA A 52 12.74 -13.03 11.32
C ALA A 52 12.16 -13.31 9.92
N LYS A 53 10.84 -13.49 9.81
CA LYS A 53 10.16 -13.31 8.51
C LYS A 53 10.45 -11.88 8.07
N LEU A 54 11.46 -11.70 7.22
CA LEU A 54 11.79 -10.42 6.60
C LEU A 54 10.73 -10.13 5.54
N GLY A 55 9.61 -9.63 6.01
CA GLY A 55 8.56 -9.03 5.22
C GLY A 55 8.32 -7.61 5.71
N GLY A 56 7.67 -6.82 4.88
CA GLY A 56 7.19 -5.50 5.24
C GLY A 56 6.08 -5.10 4.29
N ASP A 57 5.62 -3.87 4.43
CA ASP A 57 4.64 -3.32 3.52
C ASP A 57 5.20 -2.07 2.84
N PHE A 58 4.81 -1.86 1.59
CA PHE A 58 5.06 -0.59 0.92
C PHE A 58 3.75 -0.03 0.38
N CYS A 59 3.63 1.29 0.36
CA CYS A 59 2.55 1.95 -0.36
C CYS A 59 2.90 1.90 -1.85
N SER A 60 2.19 1.08 -2.61
CA SER A 60 2.25 1.12 -4.06
C SER A 60 1.66 2.43 -4.58
N LEU A 61 2.06 2.86 -5.78
CA LEU A 61 1.24 3.85 -6.51
C LEU A 61 -0.14 3.21 -6.76
N PRO A 62 -1.24 4.00 -6.77
CA PRO A 62 -2.55 3.44 -7.12
C PRO A 62 -2.41 2.64 -8.41
N PRO A 63 -3.05 1.46 -8.53
CA PRO A 63 -2.87 0.54 -9.65
C PRO A 63 -2.97 1.33 -10.95
N SER A 64 -1.84 1.47 -11.63
CA SER A 64 -1.65 2.38 -12.77
C SER A 64 -1.38 1.62 -14.06
N ALA A 65 -1.43 0.29 -14.03
CA ALA A 65 -0.95 -0.52 -15.13
C ALA A 65 -2.10 -1.31 -15.77
N ALA A 66 -2.29 -1.06 -17.06
CA ALA A 66 -2.97 -1.96 -17.97
C ALA A 66 -2.56 -3.42 -17.68
N GLY A 67 -3.51 -4.24 -17.19
CA GLY A 67 -3.32 -5.68 -16.94
C GLY A 67 -3.82 -6.19 -15.58
N GLU A 68 -4.05 -5.33 -14.59
CA GLU A 68 -4.56 -5.75 -13.27
C GLU A 68 -6.11 -5.81 -13.26
N ASN A 69 -6.67 -6.82 -12.58
CA ASN A 69 -8.11 -6.96 -12.39
C ASN A 69 -8.53 -6.11 -11.18
N VAL A 70 -9.29 -5.05 -11.41
CA VAL A 70 -9.70 -4.11 -10.36
C VAL A 70 -11.19 -4.28 -10.10
N ASN A 71 -11.53 -4.67 -8.89
CA ASN A 71 -12.91 -4.87 -8.45
C ASN A 71 -13.33 -3.68 -7.57
N PHE A 72 -14.44 -3.03 -7.91
CA PHE A 72 -15.06 -1.96 -7.13
C PHE A 72 -16.32 -2.51 -6.47
N ILE A 73 -16.42 -2.37 -5.16
CA ILE A 73 -17.58 -2.85 -4.38
C ILE A 73 -18.18 -1.65 -3.66
N PHE A 74 -19.43 -1.33 -3.97
CA PHE A 74 -20.17 -0.25 -3.32
C PHE A 74 -21.04 -0.84 -2.22
N VAL A 75 -20.75 -0.46 -0.97
CA VAL A 75 -21.47 -0.90 0.22
C VAL A 75 -22.34 0.27 0.68
N LEU A 76 -23.64 0.15 0.41
CA LEU A 76 -24.61 1.23 0.54
C LEU A 76 -25.47 1.00 1.77
N ASP A 77 -25.36 1.92 2.73
CA ASP A 77 -26.25 1.97 3.87
C ASP A 77 -27.68 2.31 3.39
N MET A 78 -28.62 1.45 3.75
CA MET A 78 -30.03 1.56 3.43
C MET A 78 -30.87 1.79 4.69
N SER A 79 -30.22 2.00 5.85
CA SER A 79 -30.88 2.16 7.14
C SER A 79 -31.81 3.36 7.20
N GLY A 80 -32.68 3.32 8.21
CA GLY A 80 -33.79 4.24 8.36
C GLY A 80 -33.35 5.69 8.53
N SER A 81 -32.17 5.96 9.08
CA SER A 81 -31.66 7.33 9.22
C SER A 81 -31.58 8.10 7.89
N ASN A 82 -31.47 7.38 6.77
CA ASN A 82 -31.54 7.99 5.44
C ASN A 82 -32.94 8.53 5.09
N LEU A 83 -33.99 7.99 5.71
CA LEU A 83 -35.40 8.27 5.39
C LEU A 83 -36.13 9.03 6.52
N TYR A 84 -35.83 8.68 7.78
CA TYR A 84 -36.47 9.17 8.99
C TYR A 84 -35.52 10.07 9.79
N ARG A 85 -36.06 11.13 10.37
CA ARG A 85 -35.42 11.86 11.48
C ARG A 85 -36.50 12.34 12.44
N ASP A 86 -36.22 12.27 13.74
CA ASP A 86 -37.13 12.69 14.81
C ASP A 86 -38.55 12.09 14.70
N GLY A 87 -38.66 10.86 14.18
CA GLY A 87 -39.92 10.13 14.00
C GLY A 87 -40.76 10.57 12.79
N ALA A 88 -40.24 11.45 11.92
CA ALA A 88 -40.90 11.92 10.71
C ALA A 88 -40.22 11.40 9.43
N ILE A 89 -41.03 10.86 8.51
CA ILE A 89 -40.60 10.47 7.17
C ILE A 89 -40.25 11.72 6.35
N ASN A 90 -39.25 11.61 5.47
CA ASN A 90 -38.71 12.67 4.62
C ASN A 90 -37.87 13.73 5.34
N GLN A 91 -37.43 13.46 6.57
CA GLN A 91 -36.45 14.29 7.28
C GLN A 91 -35.07 13.62 7.42
N GLY A 92 -34.94 12.41 6.87
CA GLY A 92 -33.70 11.65 6.86
C GLY A 92 -32.58 12.31 6.05
N THR A 93 -31.41 11.71 6.13
CA THR A 93 -30.17 12.26 5.58
C THR A 93 -30.12 12.24 4.05
N ASP A 94 -30.75 11.23 3.42
CA ASP A 94 -30.71 10.99 1.97
C ASP A 94 -32.05 10.43 1.42
N VAL A 95 -33.11 11.19 1.64
CA VAL A 95 -34.49 10.83 1.24
C VAL A 95 -34.62 10.68 -0.29
N GLU A 96 -33.91 11.51 -1.04
CA GLU A 96 -33.90 11.51 -2.50
C GLU A 96 -33.07 10.35 -3.09
N GLY A 97 -32.29 9.65 -2.26
CA GLY A 97 -31.45 8.54 -2.70
C GLY A 97 -30.26 8.98 -3.55
N LEU A 98 -29.68 10.14 -3.23
CA LEU A 98 -28.60 10.76 -3.98
C LEU A 98 -27.30 9.96 -3.87
N ARG A 99 -27.15 9.11 -2.84
CA ARG A 99 -26.03 8.15 -2.78
C ARG A 99 -26.01 7.18 -3.95
N PHE A 100 -27.18 6.83 -4.49
CA PHE A 100 -27.30 6.02 -5.70
C PHE A 100 -26.78 6.76 -6.93
N ASP A 101 -27.09 8.06 -7.04
CA ASP A 101 -26.65 8.90 -8.16
C ASP A 101 -25.14 9.10 -8.15
N VAL A 102 -24.51 9.16 -6.97
CA VAL A 102 -23.05 9.19 -6.85
C VAL A 102 -22.42 7.92 -7.45
N VAL A 103 -22.98 6.75 -7.13
CA VAL A 103 -22.46 5.49 -7.68
C VAL A 103 -22.69 5.43 -9.18
N ASP A 104 -23.90 5.74 -9.65
CA ASP A 104 -24.24 5.73 -11.07
C ASP A 104 -23.34 6.70 -11.89
N SER A 105 -23.11 7.90 -11.36
CA SER A 105 -22.21 8.89 -11.97
C SER A 105 -20.78 8.37 -12.06
N PHE A 106 -20.30 7.70 -11.01
CA PHE A 106 -18.94 7.16 -10.97
C PHE A 106 -18.69 6.12 -12.06
N LEU A 107 -19.69 5.31 -12.44
CA LEU A 107 -19.57 4.28 -13.47
C LEU A 107 -19.21 4.85 -14.86
N GLU A 108 -19.45 6.14 -15.08
CA GLU A 108 -19.14 6.86 -16.33
C GLU A 108 -17.93 7.79 -16.23
N GLU A 109 -17.28 7.90 -15.07
CA GLU A 109 -16.18 8.86 -14.90
C GLU A 109 -14.91 8.44 -15.64
N GLU A 110 -14.24 9.41 -16.28
CA GLU A 110 -12.99 9.21 -17.04
C GLU A 110 -11.88 8.53 -16.22
N CYS A 111 -11.89 8.68 -14.89
CA CYS A 111 -10.90 8.06 -14.03
C CYS A 111 -10.93 6.51 -14.07
N LEU A 112 -12.04 5.93 -14.56
CA LEU A 112 -12.19 4.50 -14.76
C LEU A 112 -11.60 3.98 -16.08
N GLU A 113 -11.32 4.85 -17.05
CA GLU A 113 -10.77 4.47 -18.35
C GLU A 113 -9.38 3.84 -18.25
N LYS A 114 -8.62 4.21 -17.22
CA LYS A 114 -7.29 3.64 -16.96
C LYS A 114 -7.32 2.17 -16.48
N TYR A 115 -8.50 1.66 -16.11
CA TYR A 115 -8.69 0.28 -15.67
C TYR A 115 -9.37 -0.55 -16.77
N ASN A 116 -8.58 -1.37 -17.46
CA ASN A 116 -9.06 -2.20 -18.57
C ASN A 116 -9.95 -3.35 -18.10
N ASN A 117 -9.62 -3.98 -16.97
CA ASN A 117 -10.34 -5.13 -16.42
C ASN A 117 -11.02 -4.72 -15.11
N LYS A 118 -12.02 -3.83 -15.21
CA LYS A 118 -12.78 -3.34 -14.06
C LYS A 118 -14.08 -4.10 -13.88
N ARG A 119 -14.35 -4.51 -12.65
CA ARG A 119 -15.61 -5.17 -12.25
C ARG A 119 -16.26 -4.42 -11.11
N PHE A 120 -17.56 -4.58 -10.99
CA PHE A 120 -18.37 -3.84 -10.05
C PHE A 120 -19.31 -4.78 -9.31
N ALA A 121 -19.58 -4.48 -8.04
CA ALA A 121 -20.65 -5.08 -7.26
C ALA A 121 -21.29 -4.01 -6.37
N VAL A 122 -22.58 -4.16 -6.07
CA VAL A 122 -23.33 -3.28 -5.18
C VAL A 122 -23.94 -4.13 -4.07
N VAL A 123 -23.74 -3.70 -2.82
CA VAL A 123 -24.25 -4.33 -1.61
C VAL A 123 -25.09 -3.30 -0.87
N GLY A 124 -26.41 -3.41 -0.96
CA GLY A 124 -27.33 -2.65 -0.10
C GLY A 124 -27.56 -3.38 1.21
N PHE A 125 -27.38 -2.70 2.34
CA PHE A 125 -27.54 -3.30 3.67
C PHE A 125 -28.33 -2.42 4.63
N SER A 126 -29.08 -3.07 5.53
CA SER A 126 -29.68 -2.45 6.69
C SER A 126 -29.56 -3.40 7.89
N ASP A 127 -30.66 -3.91 8.44
CA ASP A 127 -30.67 -5.04 9.38
C ASP A 127 -30.40 -6.37 8.68
N GLU A 128 -30.61 -6.45 7.37
CA GLU A 128 -30.24 -7.56 6.50
C GLU A 128 -29.55 -7.09 5.21
N ILE A 129 -29.03 -8.05 4.44
CA ILE A 129 -28.60 -7.78 3.07
C ILE A 129 -29.85 -7.79 2.20
N LEU A 130 -30.04 -6.70 1.45
CA LEU A 130 -31.20 -6.58 0.56
C LEU A 130 -30.90 -7.39 -0.70
N ASN A 131 -31.48 -8.60 -0.76
CA ASN A 131 -31.35 -9.49 -1.92
C ASN A 131 -31.93 -8.83 -3.17
N LEU A 132 -31.16 -8.81 -4.25
CA LEU A 132 -31.55 -8.25 -5.54
C LEU A 132 -31.97 -9.40 -6.46
N ASP A 133 -33.17 -9.31 -7.04
CA ASP A 133 -33.85 -10.40 -7.77
C ASP A 133 -33.08 -10.98 -8.99
N GLN A 134 -31.94 -10.40 -9.37
CA GLN A 134 -31.10 -10.83 -10.49
C GLN A 134 -29.96 -11.80 -10.12
N GLY A 135 -30.11 -12.58 -9.04
CA GLY A 135 -29.16 -13.64 -8.70
C GLY A 135 -27.84 -13.16 -8.11
N MET A 136 -27.81 -11.97 -7.53
CA MET A 136 -26.65 -11.48 -6.81
C MET A 136 -26.82 -11.67 -5.31
N GLY A 137 -26.17 -12.72 -4.81
CA GLY A 137 -25.98 -12.93 -3.39
C GLY A 137 -24.67 -12.30 -2.92
N CYS A 138 -24.28 -12.68 -1.71
CA CYS A 138 -22.96 -12.38 -1.14
C CYS A 138 -21.86 -13.29 -1.70
N ASP A 139 -21.92 -13.64 -2.98
CA ASP A 139 -21.02 -14.57 -3.65
C ASP A 139 -20.30 -13.91 -4.85
N GLY A 140 -19.31 -14.61 -5.40
CA GLY A 140 -18.43 -14.07 -6.43
C GLY A 140 -19.12 -13.78 -7.77
N THR A 141 -20.35 -14.26 -7.98
CA THR A 141 -21.13 -13.94 -9.20
C THR A 141 -21.71 -12.52 -9.17
N ALA A 142 -21.66 -11.86 -8.01
CA ALA A 142 -22.07 -10.47 -7.87
C ALA A 142 -21.15 -9.46 -8.61
N LEU A 143 -19.93 -9.87 -8.96
CA LEU A 143 -18.98 -9.01 -9.68
C LEU A 143 -19.20 -9.09 -11.19
N THR A 144 -19.51 -7.94 -11.80
CA THR A 144 -19.80 -7.83 -13.23
C THR A 144 -19.01 -6.73 -13.91
N GLU A 145 -18.69 -6.93 -15.19
CA GLU A 145 -18.12 -5.89 -16.08
C GLU A 145 -19.22 -5.07 -16.76
N ASP A 146 -20.48 -5.55 -16.73
CA ASP A 146 -21.63 -4.88 -17.34
C ASP A 146 -22.23 -3.84 -16.40
N ILE A 147 -21.96 -2.57 -16.71
CA ILE A 147 -22.47 -1.40 -15.99
C ILE A 147 -24.00 -1.38 -15.93
N ASN A 148 -24.71 -1.92 -16.93
CA ASN A 148 -26.18 -1.90 -16.91
C ASN A 148 -26.73 -2.82 -15.82
N ILE A 149 -26.09 -3.95 -15.57
CA ILE A 149 -26.48 -4.85 -14.47
C ILE A 149 -26.28 -4.12 -13.12
N VAL A 150 -25.18 -3.36 -12.97
CA VAL A 150 -24.92 -2.53 -11.79
C VAL A 150 -26.00 -1.45 -11.62
N ARG A 151 -26.42 -0.81 -12.72
CA ARG A 151 -27.49 0.20 -12.70
C ARG A 151 -28.83 -0.36 -12.31
N ASP A 152 -29.19 -1.53 -12.84
CA ASP A 152 -30.44 -2.21 -12.50
C ASP A 152 -30.50 -2.53 -11.00
N GLN A 153 -29.35 -2.86 -10.38
CA GLN A 153 -29.24 -3.09 -8.94
C GLN A 153 -29.43 -1.82 -8.13
N ILE A 154 -28.75 -0.73 -8.53
CA ILE A 154 -28.90 0.58 -7.91
C ILE A 154 -30.37 1.03 -8.00
N GLN A 155 -31.00 0.81 -9.15
CA GLN A 155 -32.42 1.11 -9.37
C GLN A 155 -33.33 0.24 -8.49
N THR A 156 -33.02 -1.05 -8.32
CA THR A 156 -33.77 -1.94 -7.41
C THR A 156 -33.67 -1.45 -5.96
N LEU A 157 -32.49 -1.05 -5.49
CA LEU A 157 -32.32 -0.47 -4.15
C LEU A 157 -33.11 0.84 -3.99
N ARG A 158 -33.09 1.69 -5.02
CA ARG A 158 -33.88 2.92 -5.06
C ARG A 158 -35.39 2.63 -4.98
N GLU A 159 -35.87 1.60 -5.66
CA GLU A 159 -37.27 1.17 -5.60
C GLU A 159 -37.67 0.66 -4.21
N ILE A 160 -36.80 -0.10 -3.54
CA ILE A 160 -37.02 -0.54 -2.15
C ILE A 160 -37.17 0.68 -1.23
N GLN A 161 -36.25 1.66 -1.32
CA GLN A 161 -36.34 2.91 -0.57
C GLN A 161 -37.65 3.66 -0.85
N ASN A 162 -37.98 3.87 -2.14
CA ASN A 162 -39.18 4.61 -2.53
C ASN A 162 -40.46 3.93 -2.06
N LYS A 163 -40.50 2.60 -2.05
CA LYS A 163 -41.64 1.82 -1.53
C LYS A 163 -41.81 2.04 -0.03
N VAL A 164 -40.73 2.00 0.74
CA VAL A 164 -40.77 2.27 2.20
C VAL A 164 -41.28 3.68 2.49
N ILE A 165 -40.83 4.68 1.72
CA ILE A 165 -41.34 6.07 1.81
C ILE A 165 -42.83 6.13 1.48
N ALA A 166 -43.25 5.52 0.36
CA ALA A 166 -44.63 5.56 -0.12
C ALA A 166 -45.61 4.86 0.83
N ASP A 167 -45.20 3.72 1.41
CA ASP A 167 -45.97 2.95 2.38
C ASP A 167 -45.98 3.61 3.78
N ASN A 168 -45.20 4.68 3.97
CA ASN A 168 -45.04 5.43 5.20
C ASN A 168 -44.78 4.52 6.42
N LEU A 169 -43.92 3.51 6.23
CA LEU A 169 -43.61 2.52 7.25
C LEU A 169 -42.77 3.15 8.37
N PRO A 170 -43.13 3.07 9.66
CA PRO A 170 -42.27 3.56 10.72
C PRO A 170 -40.92 2.82 10.81
N GLU A 171 -39.89 3.46 11.39
CA GLU A 171 -38.56 2.85 11.63
C GLU A 171 -38.63 1.55 12.45
N LEU A 172 -39.54 1.47 13.43
CA LEU A 172 -39.74 0.30 14.30
C LEU A 172 -40.76 -0.71 13.75
N ASP A 173 -41.29 -0.50 12.54
CA ASP A 173 -42.20 -1.46 11.91
C ASP A 173 -41.43 -2.69 11.44
N SER A 174 -41.83 -3.89 11.86
CA SER A 174 -41.15 -5.14 11.47
C SER A 174 -41.28 -5.45 9.97
N ARG A 175 -42.11 -4.70 9.22
CA ARG A 175 -42.19 -4.78 7.76
C ARG A 175 -41.22 -3.83 7.07
N ASN A 176 -40.54 -2.95 7.80
CA ASN A 176 -39.57 -2.02 7.26
C ASN A 176 -38.20 -2.70 7.18
N PRO A 177 -37.72 -3.07 5.98
CA PRO A 177 -36.42 -3.71 5.80
C PRO A 177 -35.24 -2.73 5.91
N LEU A 178 -35.54 -1.46 6.21
CA LEU A 178 -34.59 -0.35 6.23
C LEU A 178 -34.52 0.24 7.64
N SER A 179 -34.41 -0.60 8.67
CA SER A 179 -34.59 -0.18 10.07
C SER A 179 -33.27 0.09 10.82
N GLN A 180 -32.22 -0.67 10.55
CA GLN A 180 -30.97 -0.66 11.33
C GLN A 180 -29.72 -0.55 10.44
N THR A 181 -28.57 -0.27 11.05
CA THR A 181 -27.27 -0.12 10.38
C THR A 181 -26.34 -1.24 10.84
N TYR A 182 -26.33 -2.40 10.17
CA TYR A 182 -25.48 -3.55 10.53
C TYR A 182 -24.25 -3.71 9.62
N TYR A 183 -23.13 -3.11 10.02
CA TYR A 183 -21.88 -3.19 9.26
C TYR A 183 -21.34 -4.61 9.18
N LYS A 184 -21.52 -5.44 10.22
CA LYS A 184 -21.01 -6.81 10.19
C LYS A 184 -21.59 -7.61 9.02
N LYS A 185 -22.91 -7.56 8.83
CA LYS A 185 -23.55 -8.28 7.72
C LYS A 185 -23.05 -7.78 6.36
N ALA A 186 -22.88 -6.47 6.23
CA ALA A 186 -22.35 -5.86 5.01
C ALA A 186 -20.95 -6.41 4.67
N PHE A 187 -20.04 -6.47 5.63
CA PHE A 187 -18.68 -6.99 5.37
C PHE A 187 -18.59 -8.51 5.33
N ASP A 188 -19.44 -9.25 6.04
CA ASP A 188 -19.59 -10.69 5.80
C ASP A 188 -19.97 -10.93 4.34
N CYS A 189 -20.85 -10.09 3.78
CA CYS A 189 -21.26 -10.16 2.39
C CYS A 189 -20.11 -9.84 1.42
N VAL A 190 -19.41 -8.73 1.65
CA VAL A 190 -18.21 -8.34 0.88
C VAL A 190 -17.15 -9.45 0.91
N ASN A 191 -16.89 -10.03 2.08
CA ASN A 191 -15.94 -11.12 2.22
C ASN A 191 -16.36 -12.35 1.42
N GLY A 192 -17.66 -12.69 1.41
CA GLY A 192 -18.18 -13.78 0.57
C GLY A 192 -17.95 -13.55 -0.92
N ILE A 193 -18.23 -12.33 -1.41
CA ILE A 193 -17.99 -11.94 -2.81
C ILE A 193 -16.51 -12.13 -3.18
N ILE A 194 -15.61 -11.60 -2.34
CA ILE A 194 -14.16 -11.68 -2.56
C ILE A 194 -13.68 -13.14 -2.49
N GLU A 195 -14.10 -13.87 -1.47
CA GLU A 195 -13.67 -15.23 -1.22
C GLU A 195 -14.07 -16.17 -2.37
N ASP A 196 -15.30 -16.06 -2.84
CA ASP A 196 -15.80 -16.89 -3.94
C ASP A 196 -15.14 -16.53 -5.28
N GLN A 197 -14.87 -15.24 -5.53
CA GLN A 197 -14.06 -14.84 -6.67
C GLN A 197 -12.67 -15.49 -6.59
N LEU A 198 -11.97 -15.37 -5.46
CA LEU A 198 -10.61 -15.91 -5.31
C LEU A 198 -10.59 -17.45 -5.39
N LYS A 199 -11.61 -18.14 -4.87
CA LYS A 199 -11.75 -19.60 -4.98
C LYS A 199 -11.96 -20.07 -6.41
N SER A 200 -12.60 -19.27 -7.26
CA SER A 200 -12.81 -19.58 -8.68
C SER A 200 -11.53 -19.46 -9.53
N GLN A 201 -10.44 -18.94 -8.96
CA GLN A 201 -9.18 -18.68 -9.65
C GLN A 201 -8.06 -19.60 -9.16
N GLU A 202 -7.14 -19.91 -10.06
CA GLU A 202 -5.87 -20.58 -9.74
C GLU A 202 -5.04 -19.73 -8.78
N GLU A 203 -4.28 -20.38 -7.89
CA GLU A 203 -3.57 -19.69 -6.79
C GLU A 203 -2.58 -18.63 -7.30
N GLU A 204 -1.93 -18.89 -8.44
CA GLU A 204 -0.97 -17.98 -9.07
C GLU A 204 -1.63 -16.69 -9.60
N ASP A 205 -2.91 -16.76 -9.98
CA ASP A 205 -3.65 -15.66 -10.58
C ASP A 205 -4.34 -14.77 -9.54
N ARG A 206 -4.54 -15.26 -8.31
CA ARG A 206 -5.21 -14.53 -7.21
C ARG A 206 -4.56 -13.18 -6.91
N LYS A 207 -3.24 -13.11 -7.04
CA LYS A 207 -2.46 -11.87 -6.82
C LYS A 207 -2.69 -10.80 -7.89
N GLY A 208 -3.35 -11.13 -9.00
CA GLY A 208 -3.75 -10.18 -10.03
C GLY A 208 -5.03 -9.39 -9.71
N PHE A 209 -5.73 -9.70 -8.61
CA PHE A 209 -6.96 -9.02 -8.22
C PHE A 209 -6.74 -7.98 -7.13
N THR A 210 -7.32 -6.80 -7.32
CA THR A 210 -7.30 -5.68 -6.37
C THR A 210 -8.71 -5.23 -6.06
N TYR A 211 -9.02 -4.92 -4.80
CA TYR A 211 -10.37 -4.58 -4.36
C TYR A 211 -10.47 -3.15 -3.78
N PHE A 212 -11.38 -2.34 -4.31
CA PHE A 212 -11.75 -1.04 -3.76
C PHE A 212 -13.17 -1.09 -3.23
N ASN A 213 -13.34 -0.91 -1.93
CA ASN A 213 -14.63 -1.00 -1.27
C ASN A 213 -15.02 0.41 -0.80
N PHE A 214 -16.13 0.94 -1.29
CA PHE A 214 -16.67 2.22 -0.84
C PHE A 214 -17.82 1.96 0.12
N LEU A 215 -17.64 2.29 1.40
CA LEU A 215 -18.71 2.23 2.39
C LEU A 215 -19.36 3.60 2.50
N LEU A 216 -20.61 3.74 2.04
CA LEU A 216 -21.37 4.98 2.12
C LEU A 216 -22.43 4.85 3.23
N THR A 217 -22.30 5.66 4.29
CA THR A 217 -23.21 5.65 5.45
C THR A 217 -23.44 7.04 6.02
N ASP A 218 -24.59 7.27 6.65
CA ASP A 218 -24.94 8.51 7.34
C ASP A 218 -24.77 8.43 8.87
N GLY A 219 -24.29 7.30 9.40
CA GLY A 219 -24.41 7.03 10.82
C GLY A 219 -23.36 6.12 11.44
N ALA A 220 -23.57 5.84 12.73
CA ALA A 220 -22.88 4.80 13.46
C ALA A 220 -23.67 3.49 13.32
N PRO A 221 -23.00 2.33 13.42
CA PRO A 221 -23.72 1.06 13.42
C PRO A 221 -24.66 0.97 14.62
N THR A 222 -25.78 0.28 14.44
CA THR A 222 -26.78 0.05 15.50
C THR A 222 -26.79 -1.41 15.97
N ASP A 223 -25.73 -2.17 15.66
CA ASP A 223 -25.56 -3.58 16.08
C ASP A 223 -25.77 -3.81 17.60
N GLU A 224 -25.65 -2.76 18.42
CA GLU A 224 -25.74 -2.74 19.89
C GLU A 224 -26.88 -3.58 20.48
N ASN A 225 -28.10 -3.49 19.92
CA ASN A 225 -29.27 -4.23 20.42
C ASN A 225 -29.20 -5.74 20.13
N SER A 226 -28.58 -6.14 19.02
CA SER A 226 -28.34 -7.55 18.69
C SER A 226 -27.15 -8.16 19.45
N LEU A 227 -26.33 -7.31 20.07
CA LEU A 227 -25.09 -7.71 20.73
C LEU A 227 -25.23 -7.93 22.24
N GLY A 228 -26.36 -7.57 22.85
CA GLY A 228 -26.51 -7.59 24.30
C GLY A 228 -25.47 -6.73 25.02
N LEU A 229 -24.80 -5.84 24.29
CA LEU A 229 -23.83 -4.90 24.82
C LEU A 229 -24.64 -3.73 25.39
N ASN A 230 -24.67 -3.61 26.72
CA ASN A 230 -25.08 -2.37 27.37
C ASN A 230 -24.00 -1.31 27.12
N ILE A 231 -23.91 -0.83 25.87
CA ILE A 231 -23.02 0.25 25.50
C ILE A 231 -23.58 1.51 26.14
N ASN A 232 -22.93 1.95 27.23
CA ASN A 232 -23.18 3.28 27.74
C ASN A 232 -22.61 4.26 26.73
N LEU A 233 -23.48 4.81 25.87
CA LEU A 233 -23.15 5.86 24.91
C LEU A 233 -22.42 7.06 25.56
N GLY A 234 -22.52 7.23 26.88
CA GLY A 234 -21.71 8.20 27.65
C GLY A 234 -20.20 7.95 27.63
N ASN A 235 -19.73 6.78 27.17
CA ASN A 235 -18.32 6.47 26.92
C ASN A 235 -18.11 5.91 25.51
N VAL A 236 -17.88 6.80 24.56
CA VAL A 236 -17.67 6.49 23.13
C VAL A 236 -16.50 5.53 22.91
N ASP A 237 -15.42 5.60 23.71
CA ASP A 237 -14.26 4.74 23.51
C ASP A 237 -14.55 3.27 23.85
N GLN A 238 -15.36 3.04 24.89
CA GLN A 238 -15.84 1.70 25.23
C GLN A 238 -16.77 1.14 24.14
N ALA A 239 -17.62 1.98 23.56
CA ALA A 239 -18.47 1.61 22.44
C ALA A 239 -17.63 1.14 21.25
N ILE A 240 -16.64 1.94 20.85
CA ILE A 240 -15.72 1.61 19.75
C ILE A 240 -14.99 0.29 20.00
N GLN A 241 -14.49 0.06 21.23
CA GLN A 241 -13.82 -1.21 21.57
C GLN A 241 -14.76 -2.42 21.49
N ALA A 242 -16.01 -2.26 21.93
CA ALA A 242 -17.00 -3.32 21.87
C ALA A 242 -17.39 -3.65 20.42
N PHE A 243 -17.57 -2.61 19.58
CA PHE A 243 -17.73 -2.77 18.14
C PHE A 243 -16.54 -3.49 17.51
N ASN A 244 -15.31 -3.06 17.82
CA ASN A 244 -14.10 -3.71 17.34
C ASN A 244 -14.02 -5.19 17.72
N THR A 245 -14.50 -5.58 18.89
CA THR A 245 -14.48 -6.99 19.32
C THR A 245 -15.46 -7.83 18.48
N PHE A 246 -16.63 -7.29 18.16
CA PHE A 246 -17.65 -8.02 17.41
C PHE A 246 -17.41 -8.01 15.90
N PHE A 247 -17.04 -6.86 15.37
CA PHE A 247 -16.92 -6.59 13.96
C PHE A 247 -15.48 -6.75 13.42
N GLY A 248 -14.48 -6.61 14.31
CA GLY A 248 -13.07 -6.81 13.99
C GLY A 248 -12.79 -8.10 13.21
N PRO A 249 -13.34 -9.26 13.57
CA PRO A 249 -13.12 -10.49 12.81
C PRO A 249 -13.54 -10.41 11.33
N ALA A 250 -14.60 -9.66 10.99
CA ALA A 250 -15.02 -9.47 9.60
C ALA A 250 -14.02 -8.60 8.82
N LEU A 251 -13.47 -7.56 9.47
CA LEU A 251 -12.42 -6.72 8.88
C LEU A 251 -11.07 -7.43 8.80
N ASP A 252 -10.72 -8.24 9.79
CA ASP A 252 -9.49 -9.05 9.79
C ASP A 252 -9.56 -10.09 8.66
N ARG A 253 -10.74 -10.70 8.44
CA ARG A 253 -10.97 -11.59 7.29
C ARG A 253 -10.83 -10.86 5.96
N PHE A 254 -11.33 -9.62 5.86
CA PHE A 254 -11.11 -8.80 4.68
C PHE A 254 -9.61 -8.61 4.41
N GLN A 255 -8.84 -8.23 5.43
CA GLN A 255 -7.39 -8.04 5.30
C GLN A 255 -6.67 -9.32 4.89
N GLU A 256 -7.04 -10.46 5.45
CA GLU A 256 -6.49 -11.77 5.06
C GLU A 256 -6.73 -12.03 3.57
N LEU A 257 -7.99 -11.92 3.12
CA LEU A 257 -8.37 -12.13 1.73
C LEU A 257 -7.63 -11.17 0.79
N THR A 258 -7.53 -9.90 1.13
CA THR A 258 -6.99 -8.90 0.20
C THR A 258 -5.47 -8.76 0.24
N ASN A 259 -4.84 -8.89 1.41
CA ASN A 259 -3.40 -8.67 1.56
C ASN A 259 -2.64 -9.98 1.43
N GLU A 260 -3.12 -11.05 2.06
CA GLU A 260 -2.41 -12.34 2.06
C GLU A 260 -2.70 -13.13 0.79
N ILE A 261 -3.92 -13.09 0.26
CA ILE A 261 -4.33 -13.90 -0.90
C ILE A 261 -4.36 -13.08 -2.19
N ALA A 262 -5.02 -11.92 -2.21
CA ALA A 262 -5.11 -11.07 -3.39
C ALA A 262 -3.93 -10.08 -3.52
N GLY A 263 -3.96 -9.23 -4.56
CA GLY A 263 -2.94 -8.22 -4.85
C GLY A 263 -3.05 -6.94 -4.01
N GLY A 264 -4.13 -6.79 -3.26
CA GLY A 264 -4.37 -5.68 -2.35
C GLY A 264 -5.86 -5.37 -2.19
N GLY A 265 -6.18 -4.68 -1.11
CA GLY A 265 -7.56 -4.26 -0.83
C GLY A 265 -7.60 -2.96 -0.07
N ARG A 266 -8.65 -2.20 -0.32
CA ARG A 266 -8.95 -0.96 0.37
C ARG A 266 -10.41 -0.89 0.74
N ILE A 267 -10.67 -0.35 1.93
CA ILE A 267 -12.00 0.07 2.36
C ILE A 267 -11.94 1.56 2.56
N GLN A 268 -12.78 2.31 1.87
CA GLN A 268 -12.88 3.76 1.93
C GLN A 268 -14.24 4.13 2.55
N PRO A 269 -14.29 4.36 3.87
CA PRO A 269 -15.50 4.83 4.53
C PRO A 269 -15.79 6.28 4.16
N VAL A 270 -17.06 6.55 3.89
CA VAL A 270 -17.60 7.89 3.67
C VAL A 270 -18.77 8.10 4.61
N LEU A 271 -18.63 9.08 5.50
CA LEU A 271 -19.69 9.55 6.38
C LEU A 271 -20.31 10.80 5.75
N TYR A 272 -21.57 10.72 5.32
CA TYR A 272 -22.33 11.87 4.83
C TYR A 272 -23.36 12.35 5.85
N GLY A 273 -23.75 13.63 5.78
CA GLY A 273 -24.71 14.23 6.72
C GLY A 273 -24.23 14.26 8.18
N ALA A 274 -22.91 14.34 8.38
CA ALA A 274 -22.31 14.34 9.71
C ALA A 274 -22.72 15.56 10.56
N ASP A 275 -23.18 16.65 9.94
CA ASP A 275 -23.77 17.84 10.56
C ASP A 275 -25.16 17.58 11.16
N ARG A 276 -25.85 16.52 10.70
CA ARG A 276 -27.17 16.11 11.20
C ARG A 276 -27.08 15.19 12.42
N LEU A 277 -25.92 14.60 12.69
CA LEU A 277 -25.68 13.79 13.87
C LEU A 277 -25.45 14.68 15.10
N ASN A 278 -25.98 14.26 16.25
CA ASN A 278 -25.55 14.87 17.51
C ASN A 278 -24.08 14.51 17.78
N GLU A 279 -23.42 15.31 18.62
CA GLU A 279 -21.97 15.20 18.86
C GLU A 279 -21.53 13.79 19.29
N LEU A 280 -22.35 13.11 20.09
CA LEU A 280 -22.04 11.78 20.58
C LEU A 280 -22.11 10.73 19.47
N LYS A 281 -23.20 10.72 18.68
CA LYS A 281 -23.38 9.83 17.52
C LYS A 281 -22.33 10.10 16.45
N LYS A 282 -21.98 11.37 16.24
CA LYS A 282 -20.92 11.78 15.31
C LYS A 282 -19.57 11.21 15.73
N ARG A 283 -19.19 11.36 17.00
CA ARG A 283 -17.94 10.78 17.54
C ARG A 283 -17.91 9.27 17.44
N LEU A 284 -19.03 8.59 17.73
CA LEU A 284 -19.13 7.15 17.60
C LEU A 284 -18.98 6.70 16.13
N ALA A 285 -19.72 7.32 15.21
CA ALA A 285 -19.64 7.02 13.78
C ALA A 285 -18.21 7.22 13.27
N GLN A 286 -17.60 8.37 13.55
CA GLN A 286 -16.21 8.65 13.16
C GLN A 286 -15.22 7.67 13.78
N GLY A 287 -15.39 7.28 15.04
CA GLY A 287 -14.54 6.31 15.71
C GLY A 287 -14.60 4.92 15.05
N VAL A 288 -15.80 4.38 14.85
CA VAL A 288 -15.98 3.08 14.20
C VAL A 288 -15.50 3.11 12.74
N LEU A 289 -15.85 4.16 11.99
CA LEU A 289 -15.41 4.30 10.60
C LEU A 289 -13.89 4.49 10.51
N SER A 290 -13.24 5.09 11.52
CA SER A 290 -11.77 5.18 11.58
C SER A 290 -11.13 3.82 11.76
N GLU A 291 -11.73 2.94 12.57
CA GLU A 291 -11.28 1.56 12.72
C GLU A 291 -11.40 0.75 11.42
N ILE A 292 -12.48 0.98 10.66
CA ILE A 292 -12.65 0.42 9.31
C ILE A 292 -11.60 0.97 8.36
N ALA A 293 -11.41 2.29 8.34
CA ALA A 293 -10.45 2.95 7.47
C ALA A 293 -9.02 2.47 7.75
N ASN A 294 -8.64 2.36 9.01
CA ASN A 294 -7.32 1.88 9.43
C ASN A 294 -7.05 0.45 8.95
N ARG A 295 -8.03 -0.45 9.05
CA ARG A 295 -7.89 -1.83 8.55
C ARG A 295 -7.96 -1.90 7.02
N GLY A 296 -8.74 -1.04 6.41
CA GLY A 296 -8.88 -0.90 4.97
C GLY A 296 -7.85 0.00 4.30
N ASP A 297 -6.75 0.37 4.96
CA ASP A 297 -5.67 1.21 4.42
C ASP A 297 -6.18 2.55 3.81
N SER A 298 -7.03 3.26 4.55
CA SER A 298 -7.61 4.52 4.12
C SER A 298 -7.83 5.49 5.29
N GLN A 299 -8.51 6.61 5.00
CA GLN A 299 -8.99 7.56 6.00
C GLN A 299 -10.49 7.77 5.80
N VAL A 300 -11.22 8.06 6.88
CA VAL A 300 -12.65 8.42 6.77
C VAL A 300 -12.80 9.72 5.98
N LYS A 301 -13.64 9.70 4.95
CA LYS A 301 -14.07 10.91 4.25
C LYS A 301 -15.39 11.38 4.86
N SER A 302 -15.36 12.50 5.58
CA SER A 302 -16.60 13.13 6.06
C SER A 302 -17.03 14.21 5.09
N ILE A 303 -18.31 14.22 4.73
CA ILE A 303 -18.95 15.26 3.90
C ILE A 303 -20.30 15.62 4.52
N ASP A 304 -20.78 16.84 4.26
CA ASP A 304 -22.09 17.26 4.76
C ASP A 304 -23.18 16.82 3.77
N GLN A 305 -22.96 17.01 2.46
CA GLN A 305 -23.89 16.63 1.41
C GLN A 305 -23.30 15.53 0.52
N ILE A 306 -24.05 14.46 0.30
CA ILE A 306 -23.58 13.30 -0.47
C ILE A 306 -23.26 13.63 -1.93
N GLN A 307 -23.92 14.63 -2.52
CA GLN A 307 -23.69 15.09 -3.89
C GLN A 307 -22.31 15.74 -4.10
N GLU A 308 -21.65 16.16 -3.02
CA GLU A 308 -20.27 16.69 -3.06
C GLU A 308 -19.24 15.57 -3.22
N LEU A 309 -19.64 14.31 -3.01
CA LEU A 309 -18.75 13.17 -3.15
C LEU A 309 -18.32 13.01 -4.61
N ARG A 310 -17.01 12.83 -4.79
CA ARG A 310 -16.38 12.43 -6.05
C ARG A 310 -15.55 11.20 -5.77
N LEU A 311 -16.05 10.03 -6.15
CA LEU A 311 -15.41 8.75 -5.83
C LEU A 311 -14.03 8.61 -6.51
N CYS A 312 -13.86 9.19 -7.70
CA CYS A 312 -12.57 9.22 -8.40
C CYS A 312 -11.46 9.93 -7.62
N ASP A 313 -11.77 10.94 -6.79
CA ASP A 313 -10.77 11.60 -5.95
C ASP A 313 -10.20 10.67 -4.88
N LEU A 314 -10.97 9.66 -4.46
CA LEU A 314 -10.59 8.71 -3.43
C LEU A 314 -9.69 7.59 -3.97
N LEU A 315 -9.63 7.40 -5.29
CA LEU A 315 -8.74 6.43 -5.96
C LEU A 315 -7.29 6.90 -6.11
N LYS A 316 -6.97 8.13 -5.69
CA LYS A 316 -5.65 8.74 -5.90
C LYS A 316 -4.57 8.26 -4.92
N SER A 317 -4.95 7.73 -3.76
CA SER A 317 -4.00 7.19 -2.79
C SER A 317 -3.61 5.74 -3.09
N GLY A 318 -2.36 5.43 -2.78
CA GLY A 318 -1.76 4.11 -2.98
C GLY A 318 -2.43 3.00 -2.18
N LEU A 319 -2.11 1.76 -2.53
CA LEU A 319 -2.50 0.57 -1.77
C LEU A 319 -1.28 0.00 -1.04
N ARG A 320 -1.44 -0.33 0.24
CA ARG A 320 -0.46 -1.09 0.99
C ARG A 320 -0.35 -2.50 0.42
N GLN A 321 0.81 -2.79 -0.16
CA GLN A 321 1.13 -4.11 -0.70
C GLN A 321 2.15 -4.80 0.21
N PRO A 322 1.85 -6.03 0.66
CA PRO A 322 2.83 -6.81 1.41
C PRO A 322 3.93 -7.30 0.48
N TYR A 323 5.17 -7.23 0.93
CA TYR A 323 6.31 -7.81 0.25
C TYR A 323 7.03 -8.83 1.12
N VAL A 324 7.59 -9.83 0.45
CA VAL A 324 8.49 -10.82 1.07
C VAL A 324 9.87 -10.63 0.48
N VAL A 325 10.88 -10.50 1.34
CA VAL A 325 12.29 -10.44 0.89
C VAL A 325 12.67 -11.81 0.33
N LYS A 326 12.62 -11.95 -1.01
CA LYS A 326 13.03 -13.20 -1.70
C LYS A 326 14.54 -13.40 -1.72
N LYS A 327 15.31 -12.32 -1.76
CA LYS A 327 16.77 -12.33 -1.79
C LYS A 327 17.28 -11.17 -0.94
N PHE A 328 18.23 -11.46 -0.07
CA PHE A 328 18.99 -10.46 0.65
C PHE A 328 20.47 -10.65 0.30
N GLY A 329 21.16 -9.55 0.03
CA GLY A 329 22.61 -9.55 -0.20
C GLY A 329 23.30 -8.98 1.03
N VAL A 330 24.37 -9.63 1.48
CA VAL A 330 25.28 -9.08 2.47
C VAL A 330 26.61 -8.86 1.76
N ILE A 331 27.07 -7.62 1.76
CA ILE A 331 28.40 -7.26 1.25
C ILE A 331 29.26 -7.00 2.48
N ASN A 332 30.22 -7.88 2.72
CA ASN A 332 31.27 -7.59 3.69
C ASN A 332 32.28 -6.67 3.01
N LEU A 333 32.38 -5.44 3.49
CA LEU A 333 33.29 -4.45 2.92
C LEU A 333 34.70 -4.54 3.51
N THR A 334 34.90 -5.29 4.59
CA THR A 334 36.21 -5.46 5.25
C THR A 334 36.81 -6.84 4.98
N ALA A 335 36.36 -7.51 3.92
CA ALA A 335 36.85 -8.83 3.55
C ALA A 335 36.68 -9.06 2.04
N ARG A 336 37.70 -9.64 1.41
CA ARG A 336 37.74 -9.90 -0.02
C ARG A 336 38.01 -11.38 -0.31
N MET A 337 37.43 -11.86 -1.41
CA MET A 337 37.74 -13.20 -1.92
C MET A 337 39.11 -13.17 -2.60
N ASP A 338 40.09 -13.88 -2.03
CA ASP A 338 41.40 -14.13 -2.61
C ASP A 338 41.60 -15.65 -2.80
N ARG A 339 41.85 -16.06 -4.05
CA ARG A 339 42.02 -17.47 -4.45
C ARG A 339 40.97 -18.44 -3.89
N GLY A 340 39.71 -17.98 -3.82
CA GLY A 340 38.58 -18.80 -3.35
C GLY A 340 38.35 -18.79 -1.83
N TYR A 341 39.16 -18.06 -1.06
CA TYR A 341 38.99 -17.89 0.38
C TYR A 341 38.64 -16.44 0.72
N LEU A 342 37.72 -16.25 1.66
CA LEU A 342 37.42 -14.94 2.21
C LEU A 342 38.54 -14.54 3.18
N LYS A 343 39.28 -13.49 2.85
CA LYS A 343 40.36 -12.92 3.68
C LYS A 343 40.01 -11.51 4.11
N ALA A 344 40.61 -11.05 5.21
CA ALA A 344 40.43 -9.68 5.69
C ALA A 344 40.99 -8.66 4.69
N ASP A 345 40.33 -7.51 4.62
CA ASP A 345 40.66 -6.28 3.89
C ASP A 345 40.28 -5.17 4.87
N SER A 346 41.09 -5.01 5.92
CA SER A 346 40.70 -4.37 7.18
C SER A 346 40.43 -2.87 7.03
N ASP A 347 41.06 -2.24 6.05
CA ASP A 347 40.94 -0.82 5.73
C ASP A 347 40.00 -0.54 4.55
N MET A 348 39.53 -1.58 3.86
CA MET A 348 38.58 -1.54 2.74
C MET A 348 39.16 -0.87 1.49
N ASP A 349 40.47 -0.99 1.26
CA ASP A 349 41.17 -0.42 0.11
C ASP A 349 41.11 -1.35 -1.13
N GLY A 350 40.65 -2.59 -0.92
CA GLY A 350 40.50 -3.61 -1.95
C GLY A 350 41.65 -4.63 -1.96
N TRP A 351 42.63 -4.54 -1.08
CA TRP A 351 43.67 -5.54 -0.95
C TRP A 351 43.43 -6.39 0.29
N VAL A 352 43.90 -7.63 0.26
CA VAL A 352 43.80 -8.48 1.45
C VAL A 352 45.01 -8.20 2.34
N ASP A 353 44.79 -8.12 3.66
CA ASP A 353 45.81 -7.74 4.65
C ASP A 353 47.13 -8.51 4.47
N GLU A 354 47.03 -9.80 4.12
CA GLU A 354 48.19 -10.67 3.90
C GLU A 354 49.06 -10.22 2.72
N VAL A 355 48.44 -9.75 1.64
CA VAL A 355 49.15 -9.25 0.45
C VAL A 355 49.81 -7.92 0.76
N GLU A 356 49.10 -7.02 1.44
CA GLU A 356 49.64 -5.72 1.87
C GLU A 356 50.87 -5.89 2.75
N VAL A 357 50.78 -6.72 3.80
CA VAL A 357 51.92 -7.04 4.67
C VAL A 357 53.07 -7.65 3.87
N SER A 358 52.79 -8.55 2.93
CA SER A 358 53.82 -9.16 2.10
C SER A 358 54.54 -8.17 1.19
N MET A 359 53.85 -7.10 0.78
CA MET A 359 54.40 -6.04 -0.05
C MET A 359 54.96 -4.87 0.77
N GLY A 360 54.79 -4.87 2.10
CA GLY A 360 55.32 -3.84 3.00
C GLY A 360 54.37 -2.64 3.21
N PHE A 361 53.08 -2.82 2.93
CA PHE A 361 52.00 -1.87 3.21
C PHE A 361 51.39 -2.12 4.61
N ASP A 362 50.71 -1.12 5.17
CA ASP A 362 50.00 -1.18 6.45
C ASP A 362 48.54 -1.60 6.23
N PRO A 363 48.15 -2.85 6.56
CA PRO A 363 46.81 -3.38 6.27
C PRO A 363 45.68 -2.73 7.08
N THR A 364 46.00 -1.78 7.97
CA THR A 364 45.00 -1.06 8.76
C THR A 364 44.69 0.33 8.22
N GLN A 365 45.39 0.75 7.17
CA GLN A 365 45.27 2.09 6.60
C GLN A 365 45.24 2.01 5.09
N ARG A 366 44.17 2.57 4.48
CA ARG A 366 44.02 2.68 3.01
C ARG A 366 45.18 3.35 2.29
N ARG A 367 46.05 4.00 3.06
CA ARG A 367 47.20 4.72 2.57
C ARG A 367 48.41 4.38 3.43
N SER A 368 49.39 3.75 2.82
CA SER A 368 50.66 3.46 3.47
C SER A 368 51.69 4.57 3.23
N GLN A 369 52.64 4.66 4.16
CA GLN A 369 53.81 5.53 4.03
C GLN A 369 54.85 4.88 3.12
N VAL A 370 54.98 5.41 1.90
CA VAL A 370 55.92 4.96 0.88
C VAL A 370 56.82 6.11 0.47
N GLY A 371 58.14 5.95 0.66
CA GLY A 371 59.12 6.98 0.29
C GLY A 371 58.90 8.34 0.97
N GLY A 372 58.27 8.35 2.15
CA GLY A 372 57.92 9.58 2.89
C GLY A 372 56.64 10.27 2.42
N ASN A 373 55.84 9.63 1.57
CA ASN A 373 54.52 10.11 1.16
C ASN A 373 53.44 9.10 1.52
N GLU A 374 52.23 9.60 1.80
CA GLU A 374 51.05 8.78 2.06
C GLU A 374 50.28 8.56 0.75
N ILE A 375 50.26 7.33 0.25
CA ILE A 375 49.72 6.99 -1.08
C ILE A 375 48.69 5.88 -0.94
N ILE A 376 47.73 5.80 -1.85
CA ILE A 376 46.79 4.67 -1.87
C ILE A 376 47.54 3.41 -2.32
N ASP A 377 47.43 2.32 -1.57
CA ASP A 377 48.27 1.13 -1.75
C ASP A 377 48.01 0.45 -3.11
N SER A 378 46.76 0.51 -3.57
CA SER A 378 46.38 0.10 -4.93
C SER A 378 47.12 0.81 -6.08
N LEU A 379 47.73 1.99 -5.86
CA LEU A 379 48.57 2.67 -6.86
C LEU A 379 49.88 1.91 -7.14
N CYS A 380 50.34 1.13 -6.18
CA CYS A 380 51.56 0.32 -6.26
C CYS A 380 51.27 -1.11 -6.72
N PHE A 381 50.21 -1.33 -7.50
CA PHE A 381 49.80 -2.67 -7.90
C PHE A 381 50.93 -3.48 -8.56
N GLY A 382 51.31 -4.58 -7.92
CA GLY A 382 52.31 -5.52 -8.43
C GLY A 382 53.77 -5.19 -8.08
N VAL A 383 54.03 -4.19 -7.22
CA VAL A 383 55.37 -3.86 -6.72
C VAL A 383 55.37 -3.73 -5.20
N SER A 384 56.50 -4.01 -4.54
CA SER A 384 56.61 -3.79 -3.09
C SER A 384 56.58 -2.29 -2.75
N ALA A 385 56.19 -1.94 -1.53
CA ALA A 385 56.23 -0.58 -0.99
C ALA A 385 57.62 0.06 -1.13
N GLN A 386 58.69 -0.73 -1.10
CA GLN A 386 60.06 -0.25 -1.26
C GLN A 386 60.41 0.08 -2.73
N GLU A 387 59.78 -0.62 -3.67
CA GLU A 387 60.00 -0.46 -5.12
C GLU A 387 58.99 0.50 -5.76
N CYS A 388 57.94 0.87 -5.04
CA CYS A 388 56.93 1.79 -5.53
C CYS A 388 57.50 3.22 -5.63
N GLN A 389 57.84 3.61 -6.85
CA GLN A 389 58.40 4.93 -7.16
C GLN A 389 57.29 5.96 -7.24
N VAL A 390 57.00 6.62 -6.12
CA VAL A 390 56.13 7.79 -6.09
C VAL A 390 56.96 9.07 -6.00
N ARG A 391 56.52 10.12 -6.71
CA ARG A 391 57.17 11.44 -6.62
C ARG A 391 57.14 11.97 -5.19
N ASN A 392 58.22 12.64 -4.80
CA ASN A 392 58.28 13.37 -3.54
C ASN A 392 57.28 14.55 -3.54
N ASN A 393 56.67 14.81 -2.38
CA ASN A 393 55.75 15.93 -2.09
C ASN A 393 54.33 15.77 -2.68
N CYS A 394 53.63 14.70 -2.32
CA CYS A 394 52.23 14.49 -2.71
C CYS A 394 51.23 15.48 -2.09
N GLY A 395 51.66 16.26 -1.08
CA GLY A 395 50.81 17.22 -0.36
C GLY A 395 49.72 16.55 0.49
N ALA A 396 48.92 17.37 1.18
CA ALA A 396 47.77 16.87 1.93
C ALA A 396 46.63 16.47 0.98
N SER A 397 45.87 15.45 1.38
CA SER A 397 44.67 15.01 0.66
C SER A 397 43.60 16.10 0.65
N ASN A 398 42.86 16.21 -0.45
CA ASN A 398 41.71 17.11 -0.58
C ASN A 398 40.48 16.55 0.17
N LEU A 399 39.33 17.24 0.09
CA LEU A 399 38.06 16.81 0.71
C LEU A 399 37.52 15.46 0.21
N LEU A 400 38.03 14.96 -0.92
CA LEU A 400 37.69 13.64 -1.46
C LEU A 400 38.71 12.57 -1.04
N GLY A 401 39.67 12.91 -0.18
CA GLY A 401 40.73 12.01 0.26
C GLY A 401 41.79 11.75 -0.80
N ILE A 402 41.89 12.59 -1.84
CA ILE A 402 42.81 12.44 -2.98
C ILE A 402 43.93 13.49 -2.88
N ASN A 403 45.19 13.07 -2.97
CA ASN A 403 46.36 13.96 -2.97
C ASN A 403 46.93 14.17 -4.39
N ALA A 404 47.99 14.99 -4.53
CA ALA A 404 48.54 15.34 -5.83
C ALA A 404 49.14 14.13 -6.58
N CYS A 405 49.67 13.13 -5.84
CA CYS A 405 50.19 11.90 -6.42
C CYS A 405 49.08 10.99 -6.94
N ASP A 406 47.95 10.93 -6.23
CA ASP A 406 46.78 10.17 -6.69
C ASP A 406 46.23 10.76 -8.00
N ILE A 407 46.06 12.08 -8.08
CA ILE A 407 45.55 12.78 -9.29
C ILE A 407 46.45 12.50 -10.50
N GLU A 408 47.77 12.55 -10.32
CA GLU A 408 48.73 12.27 -11.38
C GLU A 408 48.71 10.78 -11.78
N ALA A 409 48.67 9.86 -10.80
CA ALA A 409 48.66 8.43 -11.08
C ALA A 409 47.38 7.96 -11.80
N PHE A 410 46.23 8.56 -11.49
CA PHE A 410 44.97 8.31 -12.19
C PHE A 410 44.82 9.11 -13.50
N GLY A 411 45.79 9.95 -13.87
CA GLY A 411 45.76 10.75 -15.09
C GLY A 411 44.63 11.79 -15.12
N LEU A 412 44.19 12.27 -13.96
CA LEU A 412 43.03 13.16 -13.80
C LEU A 412 43.37 14.64 -14.01
N LYS A 413 44.32 14.95 -14.91
CA LYS A 413 44.74 16.33 -15.22
C LYS A 413 43.77 17.07 -16.12
#